data_AF-A0A1H3FQB5-F1
#
_entry.id   AF-A0A1H3FQB5-F1
#
_cell.length_a   1.000
_cell.length_b   1.000
_cell.length_c   1.000
_cell.angle_alpha   90.00
_cell.angle_beta   90.00
_cell.angle_gamma   90.00
#
_symmetry.space_group_name_H-M   'P 1'
#
loop_
_entity.id
_entity.type
_entity.pdbx_description
1 polymer ?
#
loop_
_entity_poly.entity_id
_entity_poly.type
_entity_poly.pdbx_seq_one_letter_code
_entity_poly.pdbx_strand_id
1 'polypeptide(L)'
;MRLAVKDDGWRLSDALWAQLKPLLPVYQPPAHPLGCHRRRIEDRVVMEGILFVLRTGCQWNALNATGICSSSTAHRRFLEWVEAGVFERFWQAGVLKYDELKGIDWSWLSMDGAMTKAPLAGSKKQAATRRIGASRGSSAAC
;
A
#
# COMPACT_ATOMS: atom_id res chain seq x y z
N MET A 1 -8.47 28.45 4.12
CA MET A 1 -9.63 27.81 4.77
C MET A 1 -10.33 26.96 3.72
N ARG A 2 -10.13 25.64 3.74
CA ARG A 2 -10.87 24.75 2.83
C ARG A 2 -12.24 24.52 3.47
N LEU A 3 -13.31 24.85 2.75
CA LEU A 3 -14.69 24.61 3.20
C LEU A 3 -14.81 23.14 3.65
N ALA A 4 -15.41 22.90 4.81
CA ALA A 4 -15.71 21.56 5.29
C ALA A 4 -16.49 20.83 4.18
N VAL A 5 -15.79 19.96 3.46
CA VAL A 5 -16.38 19.17 2.39
C VAL A 5 -17.31 18.19 3.11
N LYS A 6 -18.62 18.27 2.82
CA LYS A 6 -19.56 17.22 3.25
C LYS A 6 -18.94 15.89 2.87
N ASP A 7 -18.80 15.01 3.86
CA ASP A 7 -18.31 13.66 3.66
C ASP A 7 -19.23 12.98 2.62
N ASP A 8 -18.72 12.81 1.41
CA ASP A 8 -19.38 12.10 0.32
C ASP A 8 -19.26 10.58 0.50
N GLY A 9 -18.71 10.15 1.64
CA GLY A 9 -18.43 8.78 1.98
C GLY A 9 -17.24 8.21 1.23
N TRP A 10 -16.60 8.97 0.33
CA TRP A 10 -15.49 8.51 -0.51
C TRP A 10 -14.17 9.23 -0.21
N ARG A 11 -14.23 10.45 0.34
CA ARG A 11 -13.06 11.23 0.73
C ARG A 11 -12.69 11.01 2.18
N LEU A 12 -11.43 11.28 2.49
CA LEU A 12 -10.95 11.21 3.86
C LEU A 12 -11.47 12.42 4.64
N SER A 13 -12.33 12.19 5.63
CA SER A 13 -12.86 13.27 6.48
C SER A 13 -11.74 13.94 7.28
N ASP A 14 -11.91 15.23 7.59
CA ASP A 14 -10.90 15.98 8.35
C ASP A 14 -10.68 15.37 9.75
N ALA A 15 -11.76 14.87 10.37
CA ALA A 15 -11.69 14.21 11.67
C ALA A 15 -10.89 12.90 11.61
N LEU A 16 -11.10 12.08 10.58
CA LEU A 16 -10.35 10.84 10.40
C LEU A 16 -8.88 11.12 10.05
N TRP A 17 -8.64 12.12 9.20
CA TRP A 17 -7.29 12.58 8.90
C TRP A 17 -6.54 13.07 10.15
N ALA A 18 -7.22 13.78 11.06
CA ALA A 18 -6.61 14.25 12.30
C ALA A 18 -6.13 13.09 13.20
N GLN A 19 -6.82 11.94 13.18
CA GLN A 19 -6.40 10.73 13.90
C GLN A 19 -5.30 9.96 13.18
N LEU A 20 -5.32 9.97 11.84
CA LEU A 20 -4.36 9.22 11.02
C LEU A 20 -3.02 9.93 10.91
N LYS A 21 -3.02 11.25 10.75
CA LYS A 21 -1.80 12.07 10.51
C LYS A 21 -0.70 11.83 11.57
N PRO A 22 -0.99 11.73 12.88
CA PRO A 22 0.04 11.48 13.90
C PRO A 22 0.71 10.10 13.79
N LEU A 23 0.09 9.13 13.11
CA LEU A 23 0.66 7.79 12.94
C LEU A 23 1.73 7.76 11.83
N LEU A 24 1.73 8.76 10.95
CA LEU A 24 2.63 8.83 9.81
C LEU A 24 4.08 9.06 10.25
N PRO A 25 5.06 8.40 9.60
CA PRO A 25 6.46 8.66 9.88
C PRO A 25 6.82 10.10 9.54
N VAL A 26 7.66 10.72 10.37
CA VAL A 26 8.19 12.06 10.11
C VAL A 26 9.11 12.00 8.89
N TYR A 27 8.72 12.68 7.82
CA TYR A 27 9.57 12.79 6.64
C TYR A 27 10.71 13.77 6.87
N GLN A 28 11.94 13.28 6.75
CA GLN A 28 13.12 14.12 6.68
C GLN A 28 13.56 14.24 5.21
N PRO A 29 13.49 15.44 4.60
CA PRO A 29 13.96 15.62 3.24
C PRO A 29 15.47 15.38 3.18
N PRO A 30 15.96 14.60 2.20
CA PRO A 30 17.39 14.37 2.06
C PRO A 30 18.11 15.70 1.78
N ALA A 31 19.22 15.94 2.48
CA ALA A 31 20.07 17.10 2.24
C ALA A 31 20.70 16.99 0.85
N HIS A 32 20.21 17.76 -0.12
CA HIS A 32 20.78 17.80 -1.46
C HIS A 32 21.49 19.15 -1.70
N PRO A 33 22.76 19.15 -2.15
CA PRO A 33 23.58 20.37 -2.27
C PRO A 33 22.96 21.48 -3.13
N LEU A 34 22.21 21.09 -4.17
CA LEU A 34 21.62 22.04 -5.13
C LEU A 34 20.17 22.43 -4.78
N GLY A 35 19.56 21.89 -3.72
CA GLY A 35 18.17 22.18 -3.33
C GLY A 35 17.09 21.84 -4.37
N CYS A 36 17.47 21.36 -5.55
CA CYS A 36 16.58 21.14 -6.68
C CYS A 36 16.04 19.71 -6.68
N HIS A 37 15.10 19.42 -5.78
CA HIS A 37 14.33 18.18 -5.80
C HIS A 37 12.85 18.50 -5.90
N ARG A 38 12.13 17.64 -6.63
CA ARG A 38 10.69 17.74 -6.75
C ARG A 38 10.07 17.61 -5.36
N ARG A 39 9.28 18.62 -4.97
CA ARG A 39 8.59 18.61 -3.67
C ARG A 39 7.76 17.34 -3.52
N ARG A 40 7.82 16.74 -2.34
CA ARG A 40 7.00 15.59 -1.98
C ARG A 40 5.52 15.99 -2.05
N ILE A 41 4.69 15.09 -2.57
CA ILE A 41 3.24 15.27 -2.58
C ILE A 41 2.75 15.20 -1.13
N GLU A 42 1.77 16.04 -0.79
CA GLU A 42 1.11 16.06 0.52
C GLU A 42 0.62 14.66 0.93
N ASP A 43 0.95 14.24 2.15
CA ASP A 43 0.65 12.88 2.61
C ASP A 43 -0.86 12.59 2.62
N ARG A 44 -1.71 13.60 2.84
CA ARG A 44 -3.18 13.44 2.77
C ARG A 44 -3.64 12.98 1.39
N VAL A 45 -3.12 13.62 0.34
CA VAL A 45 -3.49 13.29 -1.06
C VAL A 45 -3.07 11.87 -1.39
N VAL A 46 -1.90 11.46 -0.90
CA VAL A 46 -1.43 10.09 -1.08
C VAL A 46 -2.28 9.09 -0.30
N MET A 47 -2.67 9.41 0.94
CA MET A 47 -3.56 8.57 1.73
C MET A 47 -4.93 8.40 1.06
N GLU A 48 -5.51 9.48 0.52
CA GLU A 48 -6.76 9.41 -0.26
C GLU A 48 -6.61 8.49 -1.48
N GLY A 49 -5.49 8.59 -2.21
CA GLY A 49 -5.22 7.70 -3.35
C GLY A 49 -5.06 6.24 -2.95
N ILE A 50 -4.39 5.96 -1.83
CA ILE A 50 -4.24 4.60 -1.28
C ILE A 50 -5.62 4.05 -0.87
N LEU A 51 -6.40 4.81 -0.12
CA LEU A 51 -7.73 4.38 0.34
C LEU A 51 -8.68 4.14 -0.83
N PHE A 52 -8.60 4.95 -1.90
CA PHE A 52 -9.35 4.72 -3.13
C PHE A 52 -9.03 3.34 -3.74
N VAL A 53 -7.73 3.01 -3.89
CA VAL A 53 -7.30 1.71 -4.42
C VAL A 53 -7.77 0.57 -3.50
N LEU A 54 -7.61 0.69 -2.19
CA LEU A 54 -8.00 -0.34 -1.23
C LEU A 54 -9.51 -0.58 -1.19
N ARG A 55 -10.32 0.48 -1.32
CA ARG A 55 -11.78 0.38 -1.29
C ARG A 55 -12.36 -0.19 -2.58
N THR A 56 -11.77 0.14 -3.72
CA THR A 56 -12.27 -0.29 -5.03
C THR A 56 -11.68 -1.62 -5.49
N GLY A 57 -10.52 -2.01 -4.94
CA GLY A 57 -9.74 -3.16 -5.43
C GLY A 57 -9.17 -2.96 -6.83
N CYS A 58 -9.14 -1.72 -7.34
CA CYS A 58 -8.62 -1.45 -8.68
C CYS A 58 -7.10 -1.70 -8.75
N GLN A 59 -6.58 -1.93 -9.95
CA GLN A 59 -5.13 -2.00 -10.14
C GLN A 59 -4.48 -0.66 -9.78
N TRP A 60 -3.27 -0.68 -9.20
CA TRP A 60 -2.53 0.54 -8.85
C TRP A 60 -2.39 1.51 -10.01
N ASN A 61 -2.14 1.02 -11.24
CA ASN A 61 -2.01 1.88 -12.41
C ASN A 61 -3.31 2.57 -12.83
N ALA A 62 -4.47 2.00 -12.49
CA ALA A 62 -5.76 2.65 -12.73
C ALA A 62 -5.94 3.91 -11.87
N LEU A 63 -5.20 4.05 -10.75
CA LEU A 63 -5.20 5.27 -9.95
C LEU A 63 -4.77 6.50 -10.76
N ASN A 64 -3.88 6.33 -11.76
CA ASN A 64 -3.43 7.46 -12.59
C ASN A 64 -4.58 8.16 -13.33
N ALA A 65 -5.64 7.43 -13.68
CA ALA A 65 -6.81 7.98 -14.36
C ALA A 65 -7.67 8.88 -13.44
N THR A 66 -7.54 8.75 -12.12
CA THR A 66 -8.31 9.54 -11.14
C THR A 66 -7.79 10.96 -10.97
N GLY A 67 -6.53 11.22 -11.31
CA GLY A 67 -5.86 12.50 -11.06
C GLY A 67 -5.55 12.80 -9.59
N ILE A 68 -5.80 11.88 -8.65
CA ILE A 68 -5.50 12.09 -7.21
C ILE A 68 -3.98 12.18 -7.00
N CYS A 69 -3.25 11.14 -7.37
CA CYS A 69 -1.79 11.11 -7.40
C CYS A 69 -1.28 10.02 -8.34
N SER A 70 0.03 9.97 -8.59
CA SER A 70 0.60 8.92 -9.43
C SER A 70 0.59 7.57 -8.71
N SER A 71 0.30 6.50 -9.46
CA SER A 71 0.30 5.12 -8.96
C SER A 71 1.61 4.74 -8.29
N SER A 72 2.73 5.15 -8.89
CA SER A 72 4.07 4.93 -8.36
C SER A 72 4.31 5.61 -7.02
N THR A 73 3.81 6.84 -6.84
CA THR A 73 3.96 7.57 -5.58
C THR A 73 3.11 6.93 -4.49
N ALA A 74 1.84 6.63 -4.82
CA ALA A 74 0.91 5.99 -3.89
C ALA A 74 1.45 4.63 -3.42
N HIS A 75 1.88 3.78 -4.34
CA HIS A 75 2.39 2.45 -4.01
C HIS A 75 3.67 2.51 -3.16
N ARG A 76 4.61 3.40 -3.51
CA ARG A 76 5.84 3.59 -2.72
C ARG A 76 5.55 4.11 -1.30
N ARG A 77 4.55 4.99 -1.13
CA ARG A 77 4.12 5.44 0.21
C ARG A 77 3.39 4.35 0.97
N PHE A 78 2.55 3.59 0.29
CA PHE A 78 1.89 2.44 0.88
C PHE A 78 2.91 1.48 1.49
N LEU A 79 3.95 1.09 0.73
CA LEU A 79 5.00 0.20 1.25
C LEU A 79 5.75 0.80 2.45
N GLU A 80 6.17 2.07 2.39
CA GLU A 80 6.82 2.72 3.55
C GLU A 80 5.92 2.74 4.78
N TRP A 81 4.63 3.01 4.60
CA TRP A 81 3.69 3.11 5.71
C TRP A 81 3.27 1.75 6.26
N VAL A 82 3.28 0.70 5.42
CA VAL A 82 3.17 -0.69 5.88
C VAL A 82 4.37 -1.04 6.74
N GLU A 83 5.59 -0.78 6.26
CA GLU A 83 6.82 -1.06 7.02
C GLU A 83 6.88 -0.27 8.34
N ALA A 84 6.40 0.98 8.33
CA ALA A 84 6.28 1.81 9.54
C ALA A 84 5.07 1.45 10.43
N GLY A 85 4.31 0.41 10.12
CA GLY A 85 3.16 -0.04 10.92
C GLY A 85 2.02 0.98 11.03
N VAL A 86 1.88 1.89 10.06
CA VAL A 86 0.84 2.94 10.09
C VAL A 86 -0.55 2.31 10.05
N PHE A 87 -0.77 1.39 9.10
CA PHE A 87 -2.09 0.79 8.89
C PHE A 87 -2.49 -0.14 10.04
N GLU A 88 -1.53 -0.86 10.62
CA GLU A 88 -1.77 -1.71 11.79
C GLU A 88 -2.19 -0.88 13.00
N ARG A 89 -1.45 0.19 13.33
CA ARG A 89 -1.79 1.10 14.43
C ARG A 89 -3.14 1.78 14.20
N PHE A 90 -3.43 2.16 12.95
CA PHE A 90 -4.71 2.75 12.59
C PHE A 90 -5.87 1.76 12.76
N TRP A 91 -5.68 0.51 12.34
CA TRP A 91 -6.66 -0.56 12.54
C TRP A 91 -6.92 -0.83 14.03
N GLN A 92 -5.86 -0.96 14.85
CA GLN A 92 -5.97 -1.12 16.30
C GLN A 92 -6.76 0.01 16.94
N ALA A 93 -6.46 1.27 16.59
CA ALA A 93 -7.20 2.42 17.07
C ALA A 93 -8.69 2.38 16.67
N GLY A 94 -8.98 1.93 15.45
CA GLY A 94 -10.34 1.73 14.97
C GLY A 94 -11.11 0.66 15.75
N VAL A 95 -10.47 -0.48 16.03
CA VAL A 95 -11.06 -1.57 16.83
C VAL A 95 -11.39 -1.09 18.24
N LEU A 96 -10.44 -0.43 18.92
CA LEU A 96 -10.67 0.13 20.26
C LEU A 96 -11.78 1.18 20.24
N LYS A 97 -11.83 2.02 19.20
CA LYS A 97 -12.89 3.01 19.08
C LYS A 97 -14.27 2.37 18.87
N TYR A 98 -14.32 1.26 18.13
CA TYR A 98 -15.53 0.50 17.94
C TYR A 98 -16.00 -0.16 19.24
N ASP A 99 -15.08 -0.71 20.03
CA ASP A 99 -15.36 -1.25 21.37
C ASP A 99 -16.00 -0.19 22.29
N GLU A 100 -15.44 1.03 22.32
CA GLU A 100 -16.04 2.13 23.08
C GLU A 100 -17.48 2.47 22.64
N LEU A 101 -17.76 2.40 21.34
CA LEU A 101 -19.03 2.87 20.77
C LEU A 101 -20.13 1.81 20.76
N LYS A 102 -19.75 0.53 20.61
CA LYS A 102 -20.68 -0.58 20.38
C LYS A 102 -20.45 -1.78 21.29
N GLY A 103 -19.28 -1.88 21.93
CA GLY A 103 -18.83 -3.05 22.66
C GLY A 103 -18.39 -4.18 21.73
N ILE A 104 -17.23 -4.74 22.02
CA ILE A 104 -16.73 -5.97 21.42
C ILE A 104 -16.75 -7.04 22.52
N ASP A 105 -17.38 -8.17 22.23
CA ASP A 105 -17.26 -9.35 23.09
C ASP A 105 -15.90 -9.99 22.87
N TRP A 106 -14.91 -9.57 23.66
CA TRP A 106 -13.54 -10.10 23.60
C TRP A 106 -13.43 -11.59 23.97
N SER A 107 -14.48 -12.19 24.56
CA SER A 107 -14.50 -13.63 24.85
C SER A 107 -14.79 -14.48 23.61
N TRP A 108 -15.32 -13.86 22.55
CA TRP A 108 -15.72 -14.52 21.32
C TRP A 108 -15.02 -13.89 20.10
N LEU A 109 -14.05 -14.60 19.53
CA LEU A 109 -13.35 -14.19 18.32
C LEU A 109 -13.70 -15.13 17.16
N SER A 110 -14.25 -14.58 16.07
CA SER A 110 -14.39 -15.30 14.81
C SER A 110 -13.20 -14.95 13.91
N MET A 111 -12.45 -15.97 13.49
CA MET A 111 -11.41 -15.82 12.48
C MET A 111 -12.00 -16.26 11.14
N ASP A 112 -12.34 -15.30 10.28
CA ASP A 112 -12.70 -15.59 8.90
C ASP A 112 -11.45 -15.52 8.01
N GLY A 113 -11.40 -16.40 7.01
CA GLY A 113 -10.30 -16.47 6.08
C GLY A 113 -10.79 -17.09 4.79
N ALA A 114 -10.69 -16.34 3.69
CA ALA A 114 -11.01 -16.85 2.36
C ALA A 114 -9.71 -17.19 1.62
N MET A 115 -9.38 -18.48 1.52
CA MET A 115 -8.32 -18.95 0.62
C MET A 115 -8.92 -19.22 -0.76
N THR A 116 -8.82 -18.27 -1.67
CA THR A 116 -9.17 -18.49 -3.07
C THR A 116 -7.98 -19.07 -3.82
N LYS A 117 -8.21 -20.08 -4.67
CA LYS A 117 -7.19 -20.53 -5.64
C LYS A 117 -6.76 -19.35 -6.51
N ALA A 118 -5.45 -19.17 -6.72
CA ALA A 118 -4.95 -18.14 -7.63
C ALA A 118 -5.57 -18.34 -9.04
N PRO A 119 -6.24 -17.33 -9.62
CA PRO A 119 -6.96 -17.47 -10.90
C PRO A 119 -6.07 -17.91 -12.08
N LEU A 120 -4.76 -17.77 -11.93
CA LEU A 120 -3.75 -18.03 -12.96
C LEU A 120 -2.71 -19.08 -12.53
N ALA A 121 -2.99 -19.90 -11.51
CA ALA A 121 -2.22 -21.13 -11.27
C ALA A 121 -2.59 -22.18 -12.34
N GLY A 122 -2.35 -21.83 -13.61
CA GLY A 122 -2.44 -22.76 -14.72
C GLY A 122 -1.53 -23.95 -14.47
N SER A 123 -1.93 -25.10 -15.02
CA SER A 123 -1.08 -26.28 -15.11
C SER A 123 0.17 -25.93 -15.92
N LYS A 124 1.19 -25.36 -15.28
CA LYS A 124 2.54 -25.40 -15.82
C LYS A 124 2.90 -26.87 -15.87
N LYS A 125 2.74 -27.48 -17.05
CA LYS A 125 3.58 -28.60 -17.44
C LYS A 125 4.99 -28.10 -17.20
N GLN A 126 5.62 -28.61 -16.15
CA GLN A 126 7.05 -28.43 -15.93
C GLN A 126 7.71 -29.12 -17.13
N ALA A 127 7.91 -28.38 -18.22
CA ALA A 127 8.85 -28.82 -19.24
C ALA A 127 10.19 -28.94 -18.51
N ALA A 128 10.71 -30.16 -18.43
CA ALA A 128 11.98 -30.42 -17.78
C ALA A 128 13.02 -29.47 -18.36
N THR A 129 13.61 -28.63 -17.51
CA THR A 129 14.73 -27.79 -17.89
C THR A 129 15.81 -28.70 -18.45
N ARG A 130 16.12 -28.58 -19.76
CA ARG A 130 17.15 -29.37 -20.40
C ARG A 130 18.47 -29.09 -19.68
N ARG A 131 19.10 -30.12 -19.11
CA ARG A 131 20.43 -29.98 -18.49
C ARG A 131 21.37 -29.36 -19.52
N ILE A 132 22.03 -28.27 -19.15
CA ILE A 132 23.16 -27.73 -19.91
C ILE A 132 24.23 -28.82 -19.89
N GLY A 133 24.46 -29.46 -21.03
CA GLY A 133 25.54 -30.43 -21.17
C GLY A 133 26.86 -29.71 -20.99
N ALA A 134 27.79 -30.29 -20.22
CA ALA A 134 29.13 -29.75 -20.03
C ALA A 134 29.79 -29.52 -21.40
N SER A 135 30.14 -28.27 -21.70
CA SER A 135 30.99 -27.97 -22.86
C SER A 135 32.40 -28.49 -22.57
N ARG A 136 32.86 -29.47 -23.34
CA ARG A 136 34.29 -29.78 -23.38
C ARG A 136 34.96 -28.67 -24.18
N GLY A 137 35.73 -27.81 -23.52
CA GLY A 137 36.63 -26.90 -24.21
C GLY A 137 37.63 -27.71 -25.03
N SER A 138 37.72 -27.43 -26.32
CA SER A 138 38.83 -27.91 -27.13
C SER A 138 40.04 -27.04 -26.79
N SER A 139 41.04 -27.65 -26.17
CA SER A 139 42.39 -27.09 -26.11
C SER A 139 43.01 -27.23 -27.49
N ALA A 140 43.35 -26.11 -28.12
CA ALA A 140 44.28 -26.07 -29.23
C ALA A 140 45.31 -24.98 -28.92
N ALA A 141 46.49 -25.43 -28.55
CA ALA A 141 47.71 -24.64 -28.50
C ALA A 141 48.24 -24.45 -29.93
N CYS A 142 48.67 -23.22 -30.23
CA CYS A 142 49.78 -22.85 -31.11
C CYS A 142 50.29 -21.50 -30.64
#